data_AF-A0A428TG36-F1
#
_entry.id   AF-A0A428TG36-F1
#
_cell.length_a   1.000
_cell.length_b   1.000
_cell.length_c   1.000
_cell.angle_alpha   90.00
_cell.angle_beta   90.00
_cell.angle_gamma   90.00
#
_symmetry.space_group_name_H-M   'P 1'
#
loop_
_entity.id
_entity.type
_entity.pdbx_description
1 polymer ?
#
loop_
_entity_poly.entity_id
_entity_poly.type
_entity_poly.pdbx_seq_one_letter_code
_entity_poly.pdbx_strand_id
1 'polypeptide(L)'
;MPLVLEFLTQVRNFVRAQDGDKLRAWLQVEPGSPQQYHNLAGELRSQFRQQGLDNVIERSLPQDDDVPDGQATVWPGFIAFMKDYLAFWRDVDYDDLLGAHQLLSGLVNSCATAFAHPTYGAMLLKTSMSLSETLARLTMSLNRRPELTRRLRALDEDKTIAESSAEIIQKDLHHVSNGSFKRSLCQT
;
A
#
# COMPACT_ATOMS: atom_id res chain seq x y z
N MET A 1 -11.92 5.18 21.87
CA MET A 1 -12.32 4.98 20.46
C MET A 1 -11.47 3.86 19.88
N PRO A 2 -11.94 3.09 18.89
CA PRO A 2 -11.11 2.08 18.23
C PRO A 2 -9.91 2.74 17.54
N LEU A 3 -8.70 2.21 17.77
CA LEU A 3 -7.44 2.72 17.21
C LEU A 3 -7.48 2.74 15.67
N VAL A 4 -8.18 1.78 15.07
CA VAL A 4 -8.37 1.70 13.61
C VAL A 4 -9.08 2.94 13.06
N LEU A 5 -10.08 3.45 13.78
CA LEU A 5 -10.87 4.62 13.36
C LEU A 5 -10.06 5.91 13.49
N GLU A 6 -9.27 6.05 14.56
CA GLU A 6 -8.35 7.17 14.75
C GLU A 6 -7.26 7.18 13.67
N PHE A 7 -6.70 6.01 13.37
CA PHE A 7 -5.73 5.82 12.29
C PHE A 7 -6.29 6.24 10.93
N LEU A 8 -7.48 5.74 10.57
CA LEU A 8 -8.14 6.08 9.30
C LEU A 8 -8.52 7.56 9.22
N THR A 9 -8.91 8.17 10.34
CA THR A 9 -9.22 9.61 10.41
C THR A 9 -7.97 10.44 10.10
N GLN A 10 -6.81 10.07 10.64
CA GLN A 10 -5.55 10.77 10.34
C GLN A 10 -5.12 10.59 8.89
N VAL A 11 -5.25 9.38 8.35
CA VAL A 11 -5.01 9.13 6.93
C VAL A 11 -5.89 10.03 6.05
N ARG A 12 -7.19 10.13 6.35
CA ARG A 12 -8.11 11.03 5.64
C ARG A 12 -7.65 12.48 5.72
N ASN A 13 -7.20 12.95 6.88
CA ASN A 13 -6.72 14.32 7.06
C ASN A 13 -5.49 14.61 6.17
N PHE A 14 -4.55 13.67 6.05
CA PHE A 14 -3.39 13.83 5.16
C PHE A 14 -3.79 13.85 3.68
N VAL A 15 -4.73 12.99 3.27
CA VAL A 15 -5.26 12.98 1.90
C VAL A 15 -5.97 14.29 1.57
N ARG A 16 -6.80 14.82 2.48
CA ARG A 16 -7.47 16.13 2.32
C ARG A 16 -6.48 17.29 2.24
N ALA A 17 -5.43 17.26 3.07
CA ALA A 17 -4.37 18.25 3.05
C ALA A 17 -3.41 18.11 1.86
N GLN A 18 -3.60 17.08 1.04
CA GLN A 18 -2.72 16.66 -0.05
C GLN A 18 -1.24 16.46 0.35
N ASP A 19 -1.03 16.02 1.60
CA ASP A 19 0.30 15.93 2.21
C ASP A 19 0.88 14.52 2.07
N GLY A 20 1.43 14.24 0.89
CA GLY A 20 2.06 12.95 0.58
C GLY A 20 3.26 12.60 1.46
N ASP A 21 3.95 13.60 2.03
CA ASP A 21 5.09 13.39 2.93
C ASP A 21 4.62 12.86 4.29
N LYS A 22 3.61 13.50 4.89
CA LYS A 22 3.01 13.00 6.13
C LYS A 22 2.30 11.67 5.92
N LEU A 23 1.64 11.50 4.77
CA LEU A 23 1.00 10.23 4.42
C LEU A 23 2.02 9.09 4.36
N ARG A 24 3.16 9.29 3.68
CA ARG A 24 4.26 8.32 3.68
C ARG A 24 4.78 8.05 5.10
N ALA A 25 5.03 9.10 5.89
CA ALA A 25 5.57 8.97 7.24
C ALA A 25 4.63 8.22 8.19
N TRP A 26 3.31 8.29 7.93
CA TRP A 26 2.26 7.60 8.67
C TRP A 26 1.99 6.17 8.16
N LEU A 27 2.26 5.87 6.89
CA LEU A 27 2.08 4.54 6.31
C LEU A 27 3.37 3.71 6.40
N GLN A 28 3.80 3.44 7.63
CA GLN A 28 4.99 2.61 7.87
C GLN A 28 4.67 1.11 7.77
N VAL A 29 5.64 0.30 7.35
CA VAL A 29 5.50 -1.17 7.19
C VAL A 29 6.70 -1.92 7.78
N GLU A 30 7.57 -1.21 8.50
CA GLU A 30 8.83 -1.75 9.00
C GLU A 30 8.64 -2.46 10.34
N PRO A 31 9.42 -3.52 10.63
CA PRO A 31 9.37 -4.22 11.92
C PRO A 31 9.75 -3.33 13.12
N GLY A 32 10.48 -2.24 12.88
CA GLY A 32 10.83 -1.25 13.90
C GLY A 32 9.79 -0.13 14.09
N SER A 33 8.60 -0.26 13.51
CA SER A 33 7.57 0.76 13.63
C SER A 33 7.11 0.95 15.10
N PRO A 34 6.66 2.17 15.46
CA PRO A 34 6.23 2.47 16.82
C PRO A 34 5.16 1.51 17.38
N GLN A 35 5.15 1.34 18.71
CA GLN A 35 4.22 0.45 19.43
C GLN A 35 2.74 0.64 19.06
N GLN A 36 2.35 1.85 18.61
CA GLN A 36 0.99 2.12 18.15
C GLN A 36 0.54 1.21 17.00
N TYR A 37 1.44 0.83 16.07
CA TYR A 37 1.11 -0.07 14.96
C TYR A 37 0.96 -1.52 15.42
N HIS A 38 1.74 -1.94 16.41
CA HIS A 38 1.58 -3.24 17.05
C HIS A 38 0.26 -3.33 17.84
N ASN A 39 -0.12 -2.24 18.51
CA ASN A 39 -1.42 -2.15 19.21
C ASN A 39 -2.58 -2.16 18.20
N LEU A 40 -2.43 -1.45 17.07
CA LEU A 40 -3.38 -1.47 15.95
C LEU A 40 -3.53 -2.90 15.39
N ALA A 41 -2.42 -3.60 15.15
CA ALA A 41 -2.42 -4.99 14.72
C ALA A 41 -3.14 -5.91 15.73
N GLY A 42 -2.92 -5.70 17.04
CA GLY A 42 -3.63 -6.40 18.09
C GLY A 42 -5.15 -6.15 18.05
N GLU A 43 -5.56 -4.90 17.87
CA GLU A 43 -6.97 -4.53 17.71
C GLU A 43 -7.59 -5.18 16.47
N LEU A 44 -6.89 -5.13 15.33
CA LEU A 44 -7.31 -5.76 14.07
C LEU A 44 -7.51 -7.27 14.22
N ARG A 45 -6.57 -7.96 14.88
CA ARG A 45 -6.67 -9.41 15.16
C ARG A 45 -7.77 -9.77 16.14
N SER A 46 -8.13 -8.85 17.03
CA SER A 46 -9.15 -9.07 18.05
C SER A 46 -10.57 -8.75 17.55
N GLN A 47 -10.75 -7.63 16.86
CA GLN A 47 -12.06 -7.08 16.51
C GLN A 47 -12.47 -7.36 15.06
N PHE A 48 -11.50 -7.53 14.15
CA PHE A 48 -11.72 -7.56 12.70
C PHE A 48 -11.24 -8.86 12.03
N ARG A 49 -11.32 -9.98 12.78
CA ARG A 49 -10.79 -11.28 12.35
C ARG A 49 -11.60 -11.95 11.23
N GLN A 50 -12.87 -11.59 11.02
CA GLN A 50 -13.74 -12.24 10.02
C GLN A 50 -14.47 -11.28 9.08
N GLN A 51 -15.12 -10.23 9.58
CA GLN A 51 -15.85 -9.25 8.75
C GLN A 51 -15.96 -7.89 9.46
N GLY A 52 -16.16 -6.81 8.70
CA GLY A 52 -16.47 -5.47 9.23
C GLY A 52 -15.40 -4.41 9.00
N LEU A 53 -14.17 -4.82 8.69
CA LEU A 53 -13.07 -3.89 8.39
C LEU A 53 -13.37 -3.06 7.13
N ASP A 54 -13.91 -3.71 6.09
CA ASP A 54 -14.28 -3.06 4.84
C ASP A 54 -15.28 -1.92 5.04
N ASN A 55 -16.35 -2.21 5.79
CA ASN A 55 -17.38 -1.22 6.11
C ASN A 55 -16.82 -0.06 6.94
N VAL A 56 -15.89 -0.33 7.88
CA VAL A 56 -15.26 0.73 8.67
C VAL A 56 -14.38 1.60 7.79
N ILE A 57 -13.58 1.01 6.90
CA ILE A 57 -12.71 1.74 5.97
C ILE A 57 -13.54 2.60 5.01
N GLU A 58 -14.56 2.03 4.39
CA GLU A 58 -15.45 2.73 3.46
C GLU A 58 -16.19 3.89 4.14
N ARG A 59 -16.60 3.72 5.41
CA ARG A 59 -17.24 4.77 6.20
C ARG A 59 -16.27 5.80 6.80
N SER A 60 -14.99 5.47 6.95
CA SER A 60 -13.97 6.36 7.55
C SER A 60 -13.15 7.12 6.51
N LEU A 61 -13.07 6.58 5.29
CA LEU A 61 -12.57 7.26 4.08
C LEU A 61 -13.71 7.75 3.16
N PRO A 62 -14.84 8.29 3.67
CA PRO A 62 -15.97 8.62 2.82
C PRO A 62 -15.69 9.89 2.01
N GLN A 63 -16.28 9.87 0.82
CA GLN A 63 -16.38 10.93 -0.17
C GLN A 63 -16.77 12.25 0.50
N ASP A 64 -16.05 13.33 0.22
CA ASP A 64 -16.63 14.65 0.44
C ASP A 64 -17.72 14.83 -0.61
N ASP A 65 -18.98 14.71 -0.21
CA ASP A 65 -20.14 15.22 -0.96
C ASP A 65 -20.19 16.76 -0.95
N ASP A 66 -19.36 17.41 -0.12
CA ASP A 66 -19.36 18.85 0.13
C ASP A 66 -18.08 19.53 -0.40
N VAL A 67 -17.57 19.06 -1.55
CA VAL A 67 -16.58 19.81 -2.32
C VAL A 67 -17.26 20.54 -3.47
N PRO A 68 -16.91 21.81 -3.73
CA PRO A 68 -17.38 22.56 -4.90
C PRO A 68 -17.18 21.74 -6.18
N ASP A 69 -18.16 21.80 -7.07
CA ASP A 69 -18.28 21.05 -8.33
C ASP A 69 -16.91 20.61 -8.92
N GLY A 70 -16.67 19.30 -8.95
CA GLY A 70 -15.58 18.68 -9.71
C GLY A 70 -14.46 17.96 -8.93
N GLN A 71 -14.48 17.94 -7.59
CA GLN A 71 -13.40 17.31 -6.79
C GLN A 71 -13.79 16.09 -5.96
N ALA A 72 -15.08 15.73 -5.91
CA ALA A 72 -15.60 14.54 -5.24
C ALA A 72 -15.30 13.28 -6.07
N THR A 73 -14.03 13.01 -6.35
CA THR A 73 -13.66 11.78 -7.04
C THR A 73 -13.47 10.69 -6.00
N VAL A 74 -14.39 9.74 -6.00
CA VAL A 74 -14.23 8.46 -5.30
C VAL A 74 -12.86 7.91 -5.67
N TRP A 75 -12.07 7.48 -4.67
CA TRP A 75 -10.77 6.88 -4.91
C TRP A 75 -10.78 5.39 -4.51
N PRO A 76 -11.48 4.51 -5.26
CA PRO A 76 -11.61 3.09 -4.93
C PRO A 76 -10.25 2.39 -4.77
N GLY A 77 -9.26 2.79 -5.58
CA GLY A 77 -7.91 2.26 -5.49
C GLY A 77 -7.27 2.52 -4.13
N PHE A 78 -7.48 3.71 -3.54
CA PHE A 78 -6.97 4.01 -2.21
C PHE A 78 -7.71 3.26 -1.12
N ILE A 79 -9.03 3.09 -1.25
CA ILE A 79 -9.82 2.26 -0.32
C ILE A 79 -9.30 0.82 -0.33
N ALA A 80 -9.06 0.24 -1.51
CA ALA A 80 -8.48 -1.10 -1.65
C ALA A 80 -7.07 -1.18 -1.05
N PHE A 81 -6.21 -0.20 -1.32
CA PHE A 81 -4.88 -0.11 -0.71
C PHE A 81 -4.95 -0.06 0.83
N MET A 82 -5.87 0.71 1.41
CA MET A 82 -6.02 0.81 2.87
C MET A 82 -6.54 -0.49 3.48
N LYS A 83 -7.38 -1.25 2.77
CA LYS A 83 -7.80 -2.60 3.15
C LYS A 83 -6.59 -3.54 3.21
N ASP A 84 -5.78 -3.55 2.16
CA ASP A 84 -4.58 -4.38 2.10
C ASP A 84 -3.54 -3.97 3.16
N TYR A 85 -3.42 -2.67 3.46
CA TYR A 85 -2.51 -2.16 4.48
C TYR A 85 -2.89 -2.64 5.89
N LEU A 86 -4.18 -2.58 6.21
CA LEU A 86 -4.66 -3.06 7.51
C LEU A 86 -4.65 -4.59 7.58
N ALA A 87 -4.91 -5.29 6.46
CA ALA A 87 -4.71 -6.73 6.37
C ALA A 87 -3.25 -7.12 6.56
N PHE A 88 -2.30 -6.37 5.96
CA PHE A 88 -0.87 -6.53 6.19
C PHE A 88 -0.55 -6.43 7.68
N TRP A 89 -0.95 -5.36 8.39
CA TRP A 89 -0.67 -5.26 9.83
C TRP A 89 -1.33 -6.35 10.67
N ARG A 90 -2.51 -6.83 10.26
CA ARG A 90 -3.20 -7.94 10.93
C ARG A 90 -2.46 -9.26 10.74
N ASP A 91 -1.94 -9.52 9.56
CA ASP A 91 -1.44 -10.85 9.18
C ASP A 91 0.10 -10.93 9.11
N VAL A 92 0.81 -9.80 9.17
CA VAL A 92 2.26 -9.76 9.10
C VAL A 92 2.87 -10.46 10.31
N ASP A 93 3.71 -11.43 9.97
CA ASP A 93 4.63 -12.10 10.87
C ASP A 93 6.04 -11.88 10.33
N TYR A 94 6.87 -11.14 11.06
CA TYR A 94 8.24 -10.84 10.65
C TYR A 94 9.20 -12.02 10.89
N ASP A 95 8.79 -13.04 11.64
CA ASP A 95 9.52 -14.31 11.73
C ASP A 95 9.32 -15.16 10.47
N ASP A 96 8.15 -15.06 9.83
CA ASP A 96 7.89 -15.59 8.49
C ASP A 96 8.21 -14.55 7.39
N LEU A 97 9.49 -14.42 7.09
CA LEU A 97 10.01 -13.57 6.01
C LEU A 97 9.30 -13.80 4.66
N LEU A 98 8.82 -15.02 4.39
CA LEU A 98 8.15 -15.33 3.13
C LEU A 98 6.72 -14.79 3.12
N GLY A 99 5.95 -15.07 4.18
CA GLY A 99 4.61 -14.53 4.35
C GLY A 99 4.61 -13.00 4.32
N ALA A 100 5.55 -12.37 5.04
CA ALA A 100 5.74 -10.92 5.04
C ALA A 100 6.04 -10.38 3.62
N HIS A 101 6.87 -11.07 2.84
CA HIS A 101 7.16 -10.69 1.45
C HIS A 101 5.92 -10.77 0.55
N GLN A 102 5.13 -11.83 0.66
CA GLN A 102 3.90 -12.01 -0.12
C GLN A 102 2.87 -10.93 0.20
N LEU A 103 2.64 -10.68 1.50
CA LEU A 103 1.74 -9.62 1.95
C LEU A 103 2.20 -8.23 1.47
N LEU A 104 3.49 -7.94 1.57
CA LEU A 104 4.05 -6.65 1.15
C LEU A 104 4.01 -6.47 -0.38
N SER A 105 4.20 -7.55 -1.15
CA SER A 105 4.04 -7.54 -2.60
C SER A 105 2.59 -7.25 -3.02
N GLY A 106 1.61 -7.84 -2.32
CA GLY A 106 0.19 -7.51 -2.50
C GLY A 106 -0.09 -6.03 -2.24
N LEU A 107 0.45 -5.50 -1.14
CA LEU A 107 0.32 -4.10 -0.75
C LEU A 107 0.93 -3.12 -1.77
N VAL A 108 2.09 -3.44 -2.34
CA VAL A 108 2.71 -2.62 -3.39
C VAL A 108 1.84 -2.60 -4.66
N ASN A 109 1.27 -3.75 -5.05
CA ASN A 109 0.38 -3.83 -6.22
C ASN A 109 -0.90 -3.00 -6.04
N SER A 110 -1.51 -3.01 -4.85
CA SER A 110 -2.68 -2.16 -4.60
C SER A 110 -2.31 -0.69 -4.47
N CYS A 111 -1.14 -0.36 -3.94
CA CYS A 111 -0.60 1.00 -3.98
C CYS A 111 -0.42 1.51 -5.41
N ALA A 112 0.11 0.68 -6.32
CA ALA A 112 0.26 1.03 -7.74
C ALA A 112 -1.10 1.26 -8.41
N THR A 113 -2.12 0.48 -8.05
CA THR A 113 -3.49 0.67 -8.52
C THR A 113 -4.10 1.98 -8.00
N ALA A 114 -3.85 2.32 -6.73
CA ALA A 114 -4.26 3.59 -6.15
C ALA A 114 -3.53 4.79 -6.80
N PHE A 115 -2.25 4.62 -7.12
CA PHE A 115 -1.41 5.61 -7.79
C PHE A 115 -1.91 5.99 -9.20
N ALA A 116 -2.60 5.08 -9.90
CA ALA A 116 -3.15 5.35 -11.23
C ALA A 116 -4.24 6.44 -11.25
N HIS A 117 -4.69 6.93 -10.09
CA HIS A 117 -5.68 8.00 -10.00
C HIS A 117 -5.12 9.35 -10.49
N PRO A 118 -5.77 10.03 -11.45
CA PRO A 118 -5.21 11.18 -12.15
C PRO A 118 -4.95 12.40 -11.25
N THR A 119 -5.81 12.63 -10.26
CA THR A 119 -5.76 13.79 -9.36
C THR A 119 -4.88 13.54 -8.12
N TYR A 120 -5.17 12.46 -7.39
CA TYR A 120 -4.59 12.18 -6.08
C TYR A 120 -3.42 11.19 -6.10
N GLY A 121 -3.20 10.48 -7.21
CA GLY A 121 -2.17 9.45 -7.33
C GLY A 121 -0.76 9.94 -7.04
N ALA A 122 -0.41 11.17 -7.44
CA ALA A 122 0.90 11.76 -7.23
C ALA A 122 1.32 11.80 -5.74
N MET A 123 0.35 11.89 -4.81
CA MET A 123 0.63 11.90 -3.37
C MET A 123 1.14 10.56 -2.85
N LEU A 124 0.72 9.45 -3.49
CA LEU A 124 1.17 8.11 -3.15
C LEU A 124 2.52 7.77 -3.75
N LEU A 125 3.11 8.61 -4.61
CA LEU A 125 4.42 8.33 -5.22
C LEU A 125 5.48 8.04 -4.15
N LYS A 126 5.55 8.90 -3.14
CA LYS A 126 6.52 8.79 -2.03
C LYS A 126 6.25 7.55 -1.17
N THR A 127 4.98 7.22 -0.95
CA THR A 127 4.56 6.00 -0.25
C THR A 127 4.96 4.75 -1.04
N SER A 128 4.64 4.71 -2.34
CA SER A 128 4.97 3.60 -3.24
C SER A 128 6.47 3.33 -3.29
N MET A 129 7.29 4.38 -3.43
CA MET A 129 8.76 4.24 -3.36
C MET A 129 9.21 3.63 -2.03
N SER A 130 8.67 4.10 -0.92
CA SER A 130 9.01 3.60 0.42
C SER A 130 8.62 2.13 0.62
N LEU A 131 7.46 1.72 0.11
CA LEU A 131 6.98 0.34 0.16
C LEU A 131 7.85 -0.57 -0.72
N SER A 132 8.13 -0.15 -1.95
CA SER A 132 8.98 -0.88 -2.90
C SER A 132 10.42 -1.05 -2.39
N GLU A 133 10.98 -0.03 -1.75
CA GLU A 133 12.28 -0.15 -1.08
C GLU A 133 12.26 -1.18 0.04
N THR A 134 11.21 -1.17 0.87
CA THR A 134 11.06 -2.12 1.97
C THR A 134 10.90 -3.54 1.44
N LEU A 135 10.12 -3.71 0.37
CA LEU A 135 9.97 -4.98 -0.34
C LEU A 135 11.32 -5.47 -0.86
N ALA A 136 12.07 -4.63 -1.56
CA ALA A 136 13.38 -4.98 -2.09
C ALA A 136 14.35 -5.41 -0.97
N ARG A 137 14.35 -4.71 0.18
CA ARG A 137 15.15 -5.09 1.36
C ARG A 137 14.74 -6.46 1.92
N LEU A 138 13.44 -6.74 1.99
CA LEU A 138 12.89 -8.05 2.37
C LEU A 138 13.29 -9.14 1.37
N THR A 139 13.12 -8.91 0.06
CA THR A 139 13.51 -9.84 -1.01
C THR A 139 15.01 -10.14 -0.96
N MET A 140 15.86 -9.13 -0.77
CA MET A 140 17.31 -9.31 -0.62
C MET A 140 17.67 -10.13 0.63
N SER A 141 16.98 -9.90 1.74
CA SER A 141 17.17 -10.65 2.99
C SER A 141 16.74 -12.11 2.84
N LEU A 142 15.67 -12.37 2.09
CA LEU A 142 15.20 -13.70 1.74
C LEU A 142 16.15 -14.42 0.77
N ASN A 143 16.68 -13.71 -0.22
CA ASN A 143 17.67 -14.24 -1.18
C ASN A 143 19.01 -14.60 -0.50
N ARG A 144 19.37 -13.92 0.59
CA ARG A 144 20.54 -14.28 1.43
C ARG A 144 20.35 -15.55 2.27
N ARG A 145 19.14 -16.12 2.34
CA ARG A 145 18.82 -17.38 3.04
C ARG A 145 18.37 -18.47 2.03
N PRO A 146 19.33 -19.08 1.29
CA PRO A 146 19.03 -19.99 0.16
C PRO A 146 18.23 -21.26 0.53
N GLU A 147 18.19 -21.63 1.82
CA GLU A 147 17.39 -22.75 2.35
C GLU A 147 15.87 -22.54 2.18
N LEU A 148 15.36 -21.31 2.31
CA LEU A 148 13.93 -21.00 2.12
C LEU A 148 13.56 -20.83 0.64
N THR A 149 14.50 -20.36 -0.17
CA THR A 149 14.34 -20.23 -1.63
C THR A 149 14.17 -21.60 -2.31
N ARG A 150 14.73 -22.66 -1.72
CA ARG A 150 14.63 -24.03 -2.23
C ARG A 150 13.25 -24.65 -2.00
N ARG A 151 12.56 -24.28 -0.90
CA ARG A 151 11.15 -24.63 -0.67
C ARG A 151 10.19 -23.85 -1.56
N LEU A 152 10.54 -22.62 -1.95
CA LEU A 152 9.75 -21.83 -2.89
C LEU A 152 9.76 -22.42 -4.31
N ARG A 153 10.95 -22.80 -4.80
CA ARG A 153 11.10 -23.43 -6.13
C ARG A 153 10.43 -24.79 -6.25
N ALA A 154 10.08 -25.43 -5.13
CA ALA A 154 9.38 -26.71 -5.12
C ALA A 154 7.85 -26.56 -5.07
N LEU A 155 7.33 -25.36 -4.77
CA LEU A 155 5.89 -25.07 -4.71
C LEU A 155 5.41 -24.21 -5.90
N ASP A 156 6.32 -23.49 -6.55
CA ASP A 156 6.04 -22.60 -7.69
C ASP A 156 6.77 -23.14 -8.94
N GLU A 157 6.18 -24.16 -9.58
CA GLU A 157 6.40 -24.37 -11.02
C GLU A 157 5.64 -23.24 -11.75
N ASP A 158 6.38 -22.48 -12.56
CA ASP A 158 5.91 -21.62 -13.65
C ASP A 158 5.54 -20.14 -13.42
N LYS A 159 6.25 -19.41 -12.55
CA LYS A 159 6.65 -18.01 -12.88
C LYS A 159 7.76 -17.49 -11.99
N THR A 160 8.88 -17.15 -12.61
CA THR A 160 10.04 -16.58 -11.91
C THR A 160 9.66 -15.22 -11.34
N ILE A 161 9.74 -15.04 -10.02
CA ILE A 161 9.50 -13.78 -9.29
C ILE A 161 10.29 -12.59 -9.89
N ALA A 162 11.44 -12.86 -10.52
CA ALA A 162 12.23 -11.87 -11.24
C ALA A 162 11.49 -11.28 -12.48
N GLU A 163 10.66 -12.07 -13.14
CA GLU A 163 9.90 -11.68 -14.34
C GLU A 163 8.68 -10.84 -13.96
N SER A 164 7.96 -11.23 -12.90
CA SER A 164 6.86 -10.42 -12.34
C SER A 164 7.37 -9.08 -11.77
N SER A 165 8.54 -9.09 -11.13
CA SER A 165 9.16 -7.84 -10.63
C SER A 165 9.61 -6.93 -11.77
N ALA A 166 10.16 -7.50 -12.85
CA ALA A 166 10.52 -6.73 -14.05
C ALA A 166 9.29 -6.14 -14.75
N GLU A 167 8.18 -6.87 -14.81
CA GLU A 167 6.93 -6.40 -15.41
C GLU A 167 6.30 -5.25 -14.62
N ILE A 168 6.31 -5.32 -13.28
CA ILE A 168 5.81 -4.23 -12.41
C ILE A 168 6.67 -2.96 -12.57
N ILE A 169 8.00 -3.11 -12.54
CA ILE A 169 8.93 -1.98 -12.73
C ILE A 169 8.77 -1.36 -14.14
N GLN A 170 8.60 -2.19 -15.18
CA GLN A 170 8.37 -1.71 -16.55
C GLN A 170 7.02 -1.00 -16.69
N LYS A 171 5.97 -1.50 -16.03
CA LYS A 171 4.65 -0.87 -16.01
C LYS A 171 4.68 0.51 -15.35
N ASP A 172 5.42 0.66 -14.24
CA ASP A 172 5.61 1.94 -13.56
C ASP A 172 6.41 2.93 -14.43
N LEU A 173 7.50 2.49 -15.08
CA LEU A 173 8.25 3.34 -16.01
C LEU A 173 7.43 3.78 -17.23
N HIS A 174 6.61 2.89 -17.79
CA HIS A 174 5.76 3.21 -18.94
C HIS A 174 4.64 4.20 -18.58
N HIS A 175 4.08 4.11 -17.37
CA HIS A 175 3.09 5.07 -16.89
C HIS A 175 3.69 6.46 -16.64
N VAL A 176 4.94 6.54 -16.16
CA VAL A 176 5.68 7.80 -15.97
C VAL A 176 6.01 8.47 -17.31
N SER A 177 6.37 7.68 -18.34
CA SER A 177 6.67 8.20 -19.67
C SER A 177 5.45 8.80 -20.37
N ASN A 178 4.27 8.16 -20.24
CA ASN A 178 3.03 8.65 -20.86
C ASN A 178 2.39 9.84 -20.11
N GLY A 179 2.62 9.96 -18.79
CA GLY A 179 2.09 11.04 -17.96
C GLY A 179 2.83 12.38 -18.12
N SER A 180 4.15 12.34 -18.33
CA SER A 180 4.97 13.56 -18.50
C SER A 180 4.83 14.20 -19.87
N PHE A 181 4.57 13.42 -20.93
CA PHE A 181 4.45 13.96 -22.28
C PHE A 181 3.12 14.69 -22.53
N LYS A 182 2.02 14.27 -21.89
CA LYS A 182 0.70 14.91 -22.05
C LYS A 182 0.56 16.23 -21.29
N ARG A 183 1.23 16.42 -20.15
CA ARG A 183 1.14 17.68 -19.38
C ARG A 183 1.86 18.86 -20.05
N SER A 184 2.82 18.59 -20.93
CA SER A 184 3.54 19.66 -21.66
C SER A 184 2.79 20.19 -22.90
N LEU A 185 1.67 19.58 -23.30
CA LEU A 185 0.95 19.90 -24.54
C LEU A 185 -0.42 20.57 -24.32
N CYS A 186 -0.83 20.83 -23.07
CA CYS A 186 -2.06 21.57 -22.73
C CYS A 186 -1.80 22.95 -22.11
N GLN A 187 -0.58 23.47 -22.22
CA GLN A 187 -0.21 24.80 -21.70
C GLN A 187 0.34 25.74 -22.79
N THR A 188 -0.13 25.58 -24.03
CA THR A 188 0.09 26.55 -25.13
C THR A 188 -1.21 26.72 -25.88
#